data_AF-A0A382SUH1-F1
#
_entry.id   AF-A0A382SUH1-F1
#
_cell.length_a   1.000
_cell.length_b   1.000
_cell.length_c   1.000
_cell.angle_alpha   90.00
_cell.angle_beta   90.00
_cell.angle_gamma   90.00
#
_symmetry.space_group_name_H-M   'P 1'
#
loop_
_entity.id
_entity.type
_entity.pdbx_description
1 polymer ?
#
loop_
_entity_poly.entity_id
_entity_poly.type
_entity_poly.pdbx_seq_one_letter_code
_entity_poly.pdbx_strand_id
1 'polypeptide(L)'
;RTNPKTFGTILSDGPNGYDNDGDDVYIKFDGIDNDGDNEWLSNDGLDNDNDGVIDEWNEGIDDKICPNGESEGFRNGKYWKCTEGIDEPDEFVDPTSNEYGIYYQSTTELFGTSRYEFITAARFDYHDLLDEGVLFAPKLGFIYKPDDKSSFRLTYGKAHNTPNSITLFTDLFIVRSGLLNVYLRGNKDGTPYCRVGMSCFGSEVYSVVEPGFYSEFYTEDSIFYTMGTHGNSTYFEDYNERVNGAPYFFKTNVAGSLLSGDMTPLDTSLYVIFVPVLNGDGVLYTPTESINLPDVDPIKTEKIQTLE
;
A
#
# COMPACT_ATOMS: atom_id res chain seq x y z
N ARG A 1 2.21 23.42 -27.44
CA ARG A 1 1.33 22.60 -26.56
C ARG A 1 2.04 21.26 -26.41
N THR A 2 2.89 21.14 -25.39
CA THR A 2 3.58 19.89 -25.07
C THR A 2 2.58 19.00 -24.35
N ASN A 3 2.17 17.91 -25.00
CA ASN A 3 1.39 16.89 -24.31
C ASN A 3 2.29 16.29 -23.22
N PRO A 4 1.80 16.16 -21.97
CA PRO A 4 2.50 15.33 -20.99
C PRO A 4 2.53 13.90 -21.56
N LYS A 5 3.73 13.37 -21.79
CA LYS A 5 3.92 11.92 -21.94
C LYS A 5 3.89 11.35 -20.53
N THR A 6 2.75 10.79 -20.14
CA THR A 6 2.68 9.95 -18.94
C THR A 6 3.31 8.61 -19.30
N PHE A 7 4.49 8.34 -18.76
CA PHE A 7 5.20 7.06 -18.88
C PHE A 7 4.86 6.09 -17.74
N GLY A 8 3.92 6.49 -16.87
CA GLY A 8 3.22 5.56 -15.97
C GLY A 8 1.90 5.20 -16.62
N THR A 9 1.62 3.92 -16.69
CA THR A 9 0.28 3.44 -16.93
C THR A 9 -0.56 3.75 -15.69
N ILE A 10 -1.83 4.11 -15.90
CA ILE A 10 -2.71 4.55 -14.80
C ILE A 10 -3.04 3.37 -13.87
N LEU A 11 -2.67 2.15 -14.28
CA LEU A 11 -2.91 0.87 -13.65
C LEU A 11 -1.58 0.11 -13.76
N SER A 12 -1.20 -0.69 -12.77
CA SER A 12 -0.05 -1.60 -12.87
C SER A 12 -0.37 -2.67 -13.95
N ASP A 13 -0.20 -2.32 -15.23
CA ASP A 13 -0.64 -3.10 -16.38
C ASP A 13 0.55 -3.70 -17.16
N GLY A 14 1.22 -4.64 -16.53
CA GLY A 14 2.26 -5.46 -17.16
C GLY A 14 3.67 -4.96 -16.85
N PRO A 15 4.69 -5.64 -17.43
CA PRO A 15 6.08 -5.49 -17.02
C PRO A 15 6.49 -4.03 -17.17
N ASN A 16 6.71 -3.38 -16.04
CA ASN A 16 6.99 -1.97 -15.90
C ASN A 16 8.42 -1.75 -15.37
N GLY A 17 9.10 -2.79 -14.90
CA GLY A 17 10.46 -2.80 -14.38
C GLY A 17 10.58 -2.26 -12.97
N TYR A 18 9.56 -2.47 -12.15
CA TYR A 18 9.55 -2.09 -10.74
C TYR A 18 9.57 -3.33 -9.86
N ASP A 19 10.17 -3.15 -8.69
CA ASP A 19 10.06 -4.01 -7.53
C ASP A 19 9.03 -3.34 -6.61
N ASN A 20 7.79 -3.83 -6.60
CA ASN A 20 6.64 -3.17 -5.99
C ASN A 20 6.47 -3.49 -4.49
N ASP A 21 7.09 -4.57 -4.01
CA ASP A 21 7.01 -5.06 -2.63
C ASP A 21 8.39 -5.22 -1.95
N GLY A 22 9.48 -5.06 -2.68
CA GLY A 22 10.83 -4.81 -2.20
C GLY A 22 11.68 -6.07 -2.04
N ASP A 23 11.31 -7.19 -2.65
CA ASP A 23 11.89 -8.50 -2.38
C ASP A 23 13.00 -8.94 -3.36
N ASP A 24 13.24 -8.21 -4.47
CA ASP A 24 14.42 -8.30 -5.37
C ASP A 24 15.71 -8.54 -4.56
N VAL A 25 15.90 -7.80 -3.47
CA VAL A 25 17.11 -7.87 -2.65
C VAL A 25 17.38 -9.26 -2.07
N TYR A 26 16.34 -10.07 -1.81
CA TYR A 26 16.43 -11.39 -1.19
C TYR A 26 16.31 -12.51 -2.21
N ILE A 27 15.40 -12.40 -3.16
CA ILE A 27 15.06 -13.48 -4.09
C ILE A 27 15.98 -13.51 -5.31
N LYS A 28 16.76 -12.45 -5.52
CA LYS A 28 17.74 -12.39 -6.61
C LYS A 28 18.80 -13.50 -6.64
N PHE A 29 19.02 -14.19 -5.53
CA PHE A 29 20.06 -15.20 -5.41
C PHE A 29 19.56 -16.53 -4.84
N ASP A 30 18.25 -16.78 -4.87
CA ASP A 30 17.67 -18.00 -4.29
C ASP A 30 17.71 -19.21 -5.22
N GLY A 31 18.13 -19.02 -6.49
CA GLY A 31 18.24 -20.09 -7.48
C GLY A 31 16.92 -20.51 -8.11
N ILE A 32 15.87 -19.69 -7.98
CA ILE A 32 14.55 -19.88 -8.56
C ILE A 32 14.30 -18.76 -9.58
N ASP A 33 13.67 -19.11 -10.71
CA ASP A 33 13.12 -18.16 -11.69
C ASP A 33 11.83 -17.55 -11.10
N ASN A 34 11.97 -16.39 -10.48
CA ASN A 34 10.92 -15.69 -9.75
C ASN A 34 10.20 -14.66 -10.64
N ASP A 35 10.87 -14.10 -11.66
CA ASP A 35 10.23 -13.22 -12.65
C ASP A 35 9.44 -13.99 -13.74
N GLY A 36 9.65 -15.30 -13.84
CA GLY A 36 8.86 -16.23 -14.64
C GLY A 36 9.10 -16.15 -16.14
N ASP A 37 10.20 -15.54 -16.58
CA ASP A 37 10.50 -15.36 -18.00
C ASP A 37 11.07 -16.63 -18.69
N ASN A 38 11.47 -17.62 -17.89
CA ASN A 38 12.08 -18.89 -18.31
C ASN A 38 13.42 -18.73 -19.08
N GLU A 39 14.11 -17.60 -18.95
CA GLU A 39 15.47 -17.41 -19.44
C GLU A 39 16.47 -17.65 -18.29
N TRP A 40 17.50 -18.47 -18.55
CA TRP A 40 18.48 -18.90 -17.55
C TRP A 40 19.89 -18.55 -18.04
N LEU A 41 20.63 -17.68 -17.35
CA LEU A 41 22.02 -17.36 -17.70
C LEU A 41 23.02 -18.18 -16.87
N SER A 42 23.36 -19.37 -17.37
CA SER A 42 24.38 -20.26 -16.81
C SER A 42 25.82 -19.85 -17.18
N ASN A 43 26.43 -18.83 -16.54
CA ASN A 43 27.88 -18.56 -16.66
C ASN A 43 28.44 -17.73 -15.47
N ASP A 44 28.27 -18.18 -14.23
CA ASP A 44 28.87 -17.55 -13.05
C ASP A 44 30.18 -18.26 -12.60
N GLY A 45 30.50 -19.41 -13.21
CA GLY A 45 31.69 -20.21 -12.94
C GLY A 45 31.60 -21.03 -11.65
N LEU A 46 30.39 -21.21 -11.09
CA LEU A 46 30.12 -22.00 -9.89
C LEU A 46 29.40 -23.31 -10.23
N ASP A 47 29.59 -24.30 -9.34
CA ASP A 47 28.91 -25.61 -9.33
C ASP A 47 27.83 -25.50 -8.25
N ASN A 48 26.62 -25.10 -8.65
CA ASN A 48 25.57 -24.64 -7.75
C ASN A 48 24.76 -25.80 -7.16
N ASP A 49 24.79 -26.98 -7.79
CA ASP A 49 24.14 -28.19 -7.29
C ASP A 49 25.12 -29.25 -6.75
N ASN A 50 26.42 -28.95 -6.79
CA ASN A 50 27.52 -29.77 -6.28
C ASN A 50 27.70 -31.11 -7.01
N ASP A 51 27.26 -31.23 -8.26
CA ASP A 51 27.43 -32.42 -9.08
C ASP A 51 28.83 -32.55 -9.73
N GLY A 52 29.62 -31.48 -9.66
CA GLY A 52 30.99 -31.41 -10.15
C GLY A 52 31.12 -30.89 -11.59
N VAL A 53 30.04 -30.44 -12.20
CA VAL A 53 30.01 -29.66 -13.43
C VAL A 53 29.77 -28.19 -13.06
N ILE A 54 30.24 -27.28 -13.90
CA ILE A 54 30.16 -25.83 -13.67
C ILE A 54 29.35 -25.26 -14.83
N ASP A 55 28.45 -24.31 -14.53
CA ASP A 55 27.65 -23.58 -15.52
C ASP A 55 26.70 -24.48 -16.35
N GLU A 56 26.00 -25.43 -15.69
CA GLU A 56 24.98 -26.23 -16.37
C GLU A 56 23.70 -25.44 -16.70
N TRP A 57 22.97 -25.88 -17.74
CA TRP A 57 21.70 -25.29 -18.15
C TRP A 57 20.64 -25.28 -17.02
N ASN A 58 20.79 -26.15 -16.03
CA ASN A 58 19.90 -26.27 -14.87
C ASN A 58 20.47 -25.65 -13.58
N GLU A 59 21.55 -24.87 -13.67
CA GLU A 59 22.31 -24.36 -12.51
C GLU A 59 22.51 -22.82 -12.47
N GLY A 60 21.98 -22.05 -13.43
CA GLY A 60 22.29 -20.62 -13.59
C GLY A 60 21.38 -19.67 -12.79
N ILE A 61 21.98 -18.63 -12.17
CA ILE A 61 21.30 -17.45 -11.62
C ILE A 61 21.62 -16.22 -12.48
N ASP A 62 20.61 -15.34 -12.65
CA ASP A 62 20.57 -13.98 -13.24
C ASP A 62 20.60 -13.89 -14.76
N ASP A 63 19.41 -14.00 -15.35
CA ASP A 63 19.08 -13.45 -16.64
C ASP A 63 19.01 -11.88 -16.58
N LYS A 64 19.61 -11.17 -17.55
CA LYS A 64 19.57 -9.69 -17.67
C LYS A 64 18.54 -9.20 -18.68
N ILE A 65 17.66 -10.08 -19.07
CA ILE A 65 16.68 -9.96 -20.11
C ILE A 65 15.34 -9.75 -19.40
N CYS A 66 14.57 -8.79 -19.88
CA CYS A 66 13.23 -8.59 -19.35
C CYS A 66 12.31 -9.68 -19.93
N PRO A 67 11.12 -9.94 -19.35
CA PRO A 67 10.14 -10.89 -19.88
C PRO A 67 9.72 -10.70 -21.35
N ASN A 68 10.06 -9.55 -21.94
CA ASN A 68 9.88 -9.23 -23.35
C ASN A 68 11.08 -9.58 -24.27
N GLY A 69 12.12 -10.25 -23.76
CA GLY A 69 13.31 -10.65 -24.50
C GLY A 69 14.33 -9.53 -24.75
N GLU A 70 14.18 -8.36 -24.14
CA GLU A 70 15.09 -7.21 -24.29
C GLU A 70 15.95 -7.03 -23.03
N SER A 71 17.25 -6.72 -23.18
CA SER A 71 18.17 -6.51 -22.05
C SER A 71 17.85 -5.28 -21.19
N GLU A 72 18.33 -5.25 -19.95
CA GLU A 72 18.30 -4.08 -19.07
C GLU A 72 18.77 -2.80 -19.78
N GLY A 73 18.13 -1.67 -19.49
CA GLY A 73 18.55 -0.40 -20.10
C GLY A 73 17.54 0.74 -20.06
N PHE A 74 17.96 1.88 -20.61
CA PHE A 74 17.11 3.06 -20.69
C PHE A 74 16.07 2.92 -21.82
N ARG A 75 14.80 2.76 -21.44
CA ARG A 75 13.66 2.78 -22.38
C ARG A 75 12.74 3.93 -22.02
N ASN A 76 12.36 4.74 -23.00
CA ASN A 76 11.41 5.84 -22.82
C ASN A 76 11.79 6.87 -21.72
N GLY A 77 13.08 7.04 -21.41
CA GLY A 77 13.56 7.99 -20.39
C GLY A 77 13.57 7.43 -18.97
N LYS A 78 13.29 6.14 -18.79
CA LYS A 78 13.39 5.39 -17.53
C LYS A 78 14.42 4.27 -17.69
N TYR A 79 15.16 3.96 -16.63
CA TYR A 79 15.98 2.74 -16.59
C TYR A 79 15.08 1.56 -16.23
N TRP A 80 15.06 0.55 -17.08
CA TRP A 80 14.35 -0.71 -16.87
C TRP A 80 15.37 -1.71 -16.33
N LYS A 81 15.17 -2.16 -15.10
CA LYS A 81 15.90 -3.30 -14.54
C LYS A 81 15.21 -4.57 -15.01
N CYS A 82 16.01 -5.57 -15.36
CA CYS A 82 15.56 -6.92 -15.65
C CYS A 82 16.44 -7.79 -14.76
N THR A 83 15.91 -8.16 -13.59
CA THR A 83 16.55 -8.97 -12.56
C THR A 83 15.44 -9.71 -11.84
N GLU A 84 15.71 -10.90 -11.32
CA GLU A 84 14.84 -11.63 -10.39
C GLU A 84 14.21 -10.70 -9.32
N GLY A 85 12.94 -10.92 -8.98
CA GLY A 85 12.19 -10.02 -8.09
C GLY A 85 11.75 -8.69 -8.70
N ILE A 86 11.69 -8.62 -10.02
CA ILE A 86 11.16 -7.48 -10.77
C ILE A 86 10.09 -7.99 -11.73
N ASP A 87 8.95 -7.30 -11.82
CA ASP A 87 7.87 -7.64 -12.74
C ASP A 87 7.31 -9.07 -12.51
N GLU A 88 7.14 -9.48 -11.24
CA GLU A 88 6.69 -10.82 -10.85
C GLU A 88 5.16 -11.03 -11.01
N PRO A 89 4.68 -12.29 -11.09
CA PRO A 89 3.24 -12.59 -11.23
C PRO A 89 2.31 -11.93 -10.21
N ASP A 90 2.77 -11.67 -8.98
CA ASP A 90 2.01 -11.03 -7.91
C ASP A 90 2.15 -9.50 -7.85
N GLU A 91 3.09 -8.91 -8.60
CA GLU A 91 3.12 -7.47 -8.87
C GLU A 91 2.06 -7.03 -9.89
N PHE A 92 1.60 -7.97 -10.71
CA PHE A 92 0.55 -7.74 -11.70
C PHE A 92 -0.83 -7.82 -11.07
N VAL A 93 -1.43 -6.66 -10.88
CA VAL A 93 -2.79 -6.55 -10.35
C VAL A 93 -3.77 -6.40 -11.50
N ASP A 94 -4.62 -7.41 -11.73
CA ASP A 94 -5.71 -7.30 -12.71
C ASP A 94 -6.72 -6.22 -12.25
N PRO A 95 -6.83 -5.08 -12.98
CA PRO A 95 -7.71 -3.99 -12.59
C PRO A 95 -9.18 -4.23 -13.01
N THR A 96 -9.50 -5.38 -13.61
CA THR A 96 -10.83 -5.72 -14.09
C THR A 96 -11.80 -5.86 -12.93
N SER A 97 -12.73 -4.90 -12.85
CA SER A 97 -13.66 -4.72 -11.75
C SER A 97 -15.08 -5.06 -12.20
N ASN A 98 -15.68 -6.11 -11.64
CA ASN A 98 -17.04 -6.53 -11.95
C ASN A 98 -17.98 -6.28 -10.76
N GLU A 99 -19.11 -5.63 -11.04
CA GLU A 99 -20.16 -5.38 -10.07
C GLU A 99 -21.47 -6.07 -10.50
N TYR A 100 -22.03 -6.86 -9.60
CA TYR A 100 -23.26 -7.61 -9.84
C TYR A 100 -24.36 -7.09 -8.90
N GLY A 101 -25.48 -6.65 -9.47
CA GLY A 101 -26.58 -6.06 -8.70
C GLY A 101 -27.91 -6.76 -8.93
N ILE A 102 -28.67 -7.00 -7.86
CA ILE A 102 -30.09 -7.38 -7.93
C ILE A 102 -30.95 -6.29 -7.29
N TYR A 103 -31.97 -5.85 -8.02
CA TYR A 103 -32.92 -4.85 -7.55
C TYR A 103 -34.33 -5.42 -7.45
N TYR A 104 -34.98 -5.15 -6.32
CA TYR A 104 -36.40 -5.43 -6.13
C TYR A 104 -37.11 -4.18 -5.61
N GLN A 105 -38.29 -3.89 -6.16
CA GLN A 105 -39.18 -2.84 -5.69
C GLN A 105 -40.62 -3.33 -5.69
N SER A 106 -41.33 -3.01 -4.62
CA SER A 106 -42.76 -3.23 -4.48
C SER A 106 -43.43 -1.98 -3.94
N THR A 107 -44.60 -1.68 -4.51
CA THR A 107 -45.49 -0.64 -4.04
C THR A 107 -46.78 -1.31 -3.59
N THR A 108 -47.18 -1.08 -2.34
CA THR A 108 -48.37 -1.67 -1.73
C THR A 108 -49.30 -0.56 -1.24
N GLU A 109 -50.58 -0.67 -1.59
CA GLU A 109 -51.62 0.16 -0.99
C GLU A 109 -52.02 -0.42 0.36
N LEU A 110 -52.03 0.41 1.40
CA LEU A 110 -52.39 -0.01 2.75
C LEU A 110 -53.89 0.21 3.01
N PHE A 111 -54.46 -0.69 3.81
CA PHE A 111 -55.85 -0.59 4.29
C PHE A 111 -56.94 -0.59 3.19
N GLY A 112 -56.62 -1.09 1.99
CA GLY A 112 -57.56 -1.13 0.87
C GLY A 112 -57.96 0.26 0.34
N THR A 113 -57.13 1.28 0.58
CA THR A 113 -57.35 2.64 0.07
C THR A 113 -56.07 3.19 -0.55
N SER A 114 -56.18 3.95 -1.64
CA SER A 114 -55.06 4.62 -2.30
C SER A 114 -54.49 5.82 -1.53
N ARG A 115 -55.02 6.11 -0.33
CA ARG A 115 -54.57 7.21 0.55
C ARG A 115 -53.26 6.91 1.27
N TYR A 116 -52.94 5.63 1.45
CA TYR A 116 -51.74 5.17 2.12
C TYR A 116 -50.98 4.24 1.19
N GLU A 117 -49.83 4.71 0.71
CA GLU A 117 -49.00 3.96 -0.22
C GLU A 117 -47.65 3.72 0.44
N PHE A 118 -47.24 2.46 0.45
CA PHE A 118 -45.98 2.04 1.02
C PHE A 118 -45.10 1.44 -0.08
N ILE A 119 -43.91 2.03 -0.24
CA ILE A 119 -42.91 1.63 -1.20
C ILE A 119 -41.80 0.93 -0.42
N THR A 120 -41.49 -0.28 -0.81
CA THR A 120 -40.33 -1.03 -0.31
C THR A 120 -39.45 -1.36 -1.49
N ALA A 121 -38.17 -1.08 -1.39
CA ALA A 121 -37.19 -1.49 -2.37
C ALA A 121 -35.91 -1.94 -1.67
N ALA A 122 -35.17 -2.80 -2.34
CA ALA A 122 -33.89 -3.28 -1.89
C ALA A 122 -32.98 -3.48 -3.09
N ARG A 123 -31.71 -3.12 -2.92
CA ARG A 123 -30.61 -3.50 -3.81
C ARG A 123 -29.63 -4.38 -3.04
N PHE A 124 -29.12 -5.38 -3.74
CA PHE A 124 -28.02 -6.21 -3.31
C PHE A 124 -26.95 -6.08 -4.37
N ASP A 125 -25.83 -5.46 -4.02
CA ASP A 125 -24.72 -5.22 -4.93
C ASP A 125 -23.50 -6.00 -4.41
N TYR A 126 -22.82 -6.75 -5.29
CA TYR A 126 -21.62 -7.52 -4.98
C TYR A 126 -20.50 -7.07 -5.90
N HIS A 127 -19.33 -6.84 -5.31
CA HIS A 127 -18.13 -6.41 -6.01
C HIS A 127 -17.05 -7.47 -5.86
N ASP A 128 -16.42 -7.87 -6.96
CA ASP A 128 -15.43 -8.97 -6.98
C ASP A 128 -14.10 -8.61 -6.32
N LEU A 129 -13.60 -7.39 -6.52
CA LEU A 129 -12.29 -6.96 -6.01
C LEU A 129 -12.29 -6.45 -4.57
N LEU A 130 -13.46 -6.17 -3.98
CA LEU A 130 -13.59 -5.59 -2.64
C LEU A 130 -14.06 -6.66 -1.66
N ASP A 131 -13.30 -6.88 -0.58
CA ASP A 131 -13.66 -7.83 0.47
C ASP A 131 -14.70 -7.24 1.45
N GLU A 132 -15.88 -6.89 0.91
CA GLU A 132 -17.01 -6.35 1.65
C GLU A 132 -18.26 -7.25 1.57
N GLY A 133 -18.20 -8.29 0.73
CA GLY A 133 -19.32 -9.18 0.47
C GLY A 133 -20.49 -8.48 -0.22
N VAL A 134 -21.72 -8.91 0.09
CA VAL A 134 -22.93 -8.36 -0.53
C VAL A 134 -23.40 -7.11 0.22
N LEU A 135 -23.41 -5.99 -0.48
CA LEU A 135 -23.88 -4.70 0.02
C LEU A 135 -25.40 -4.60 -0.08
N PHE A 136 -26.05 -4.49 1.08
CA PHE A 136 -27.50 -4.32 1.16
C PHE A 136 -27.90 -2.84 1.24
N ALA A 137 -28.69 -2.37 0.28
CA ALA A 137 -29.20 -1.01 0.15
C ALA A 137 -30.74 -0.99 0.16
N PRO A 138 -31.38 -0.90 1.33
CA PRO A 138 -32.83 -0.74 1.45
C PRO A 138 -33.30 0.68 1.12
N LYS A 139 -34.52 0.78 0.61
CA LYS A 139 -35.27 2.02 0.45
C LYS A 139 -36.71 1.80 0.88
N LEU A 140 -37.19 2.63 1.80
CA LEU A 140 -38.55 2.64 2.31
C LEU A 140 -39.17 3.99 1.99
N GLY A 141 -40.37 3.99 1.42
CA GLY A 141 -41.15 5.19 1.15
C GLY A 141 -42.55 5.03 1.72
N PHE A 142 -43.05 6.05 2.39
CA PHE A 142 -44.42 6.14 2.83
C PHE A 142 -45.05 7.40 2.28
N ILE A 143 -46.15 7.25 1.55
CA ILE A 143 -46.89 8.36 0.97
C ILE A 143 -48.29 8.36 1.58
N TYR A 144 -48.66 9.50 2.16
CA TYR A 144 -49.98 9.76 2.69
C TYR A 144 -50.65 10.87 1.88
N LYS A 145 -51.81 10.58 1.31
CA LYS A 145 -52.62 11.51 0.51
C LYS A 145 -53.90 11.85 1.29
N PRO A 146 -53.89 12.88 2.16
CA PRO A 146 -55.07 13.30 2.91
C PRO A 146 -56.24 13.74 2.01
N ASP A 147 -55.94 14.35 0.87
CA ASP A 147 -56.89 14.76 -0.16
C ASP A 147 -56.23 14.67 -1.56
N ASP A 148 -56.98 14.97 -2.63
CA ASP A 148 -56.48 14.91 -4.01
C ASP A 148 -55.49 16.04 -4.37
N LYS A 149 -55.28 17.01 -3.47
CA LYS A 149 -54.45 18.21 -3.70
C LYS A 149 -53.16 18.23 -2.86
N SER A 150 -53.09 17.40 -1.82
CA SER A 150 -52.05 17.43 -0.80
C SER A 150 -51.51 16.02 -0.59
N SER A 151 -50.18 15.89 -0.57
CA SER A 151 -49.51 14.63 -0.27
C SER A 151 -48.33 14.85 0.65
N PHE A 152 -48.21 13.99 1.66
CA PHE A 152 -47.03 13.88 2.50
C PHE A 152 -46.22 12.65 2.05
N ARG A 153 -44.90 12.79 1.95
CA ARG A 153 -43.98 11.69 1.63
C ARG A 153 -42.87 11.67 2.67
N LEU A 154 -42.65 10.50 3.23
CA LEU A 154 -41.49 10.17 4.05
C LEU A 154 -40.68 9.09 3.33
N THR A 155 -39.38 9.31 3.13
CA THR A 155 -38.50 8.35 2.47
C THR A 155 -37.26 8.13 3.31
N TYR A 156 -36.94 6.86 3.55
CA TYR A 156 -35.67 6.43 4.09
C TYR A 156 -34.92 5.65 3.00
N GLY A 157 -33.66 5.98 2.77
CA GLY A 157 -32.83 5.29 1.80
C GLY A 157 -31.44 5.06 2.33
N LYS A 158 -30.89 3.89 2.06
CA LYS A 158 -29.47 3.61 2.17
C LYS A 158 -28.94 3.29 0.78
N ALA A 159 -27.83 3.92 0.40
CA ALA A 159 -27.13 3.70 -0.84
C ALA A 159 -25.63 3.46 -0.56
N HIS A 160 -24.98 2.87 -1.54
CA HIS A 160 -23.55 2.55 -1.52
C HIS A 160 -22.90 3.19 -2.75
N ASN A 161 -21.69 3.70 -2.59
CA ASN A 161 -20.88 4.24 -3.68
C ASN A 161 -19.54 3.51 -3.72
N THR A 162 -19.43 2.58 -4.65
CA THR A 162 -18.25 1.76 -4.87
C THR A 162 -17.12 2.62 -5.47
N PRO A 163 -15.89 2.53 -4.95
CA PRO A 163 -14.72 3.18 -5.54
C PRO A 163 -14.51 2.76 -7.00
N ASN A 164 -13.93 3.63 -7.81
CA ASN A 164 -13.61 3.29 -9.21
C ASN A 164 -12.22 2.62 -9.30
N SER A 165 -11.94 1.96 -10.42
CA SER A 165 -10.64 1.29 -10.64
C SER A 165 -9.45 2.25 -10.52
N ILE A 166 -9.61 3.52 -10.89
CA ILE A 166 -8.55 4.53 -10.71
C ILE A 166 -8.24 4.70 -9.22
N THR A 167 -9.23 4.90 -8.36
CA THR A 167 -9.01 5.06 -6.91
C THR A 167 -8.37 3.84 -6.24
N LEU A 168 -8.63 2.64 -6.76
CA LEU A 168 -8.09 1.40 -6.21
C LEU A 168 -6.68 1.08 -6.72
N PHE A 169 -6.40 1.33 -8.01
CA PHE A 169 -5.21 0.82 -8.71
C PHE A 169 -4.33 1.90 -9.34
N THR A 170 -4.56 3.19 -9.05
CA THR A 170 -3.67 4.25 -9.56
C THR A 170 -2.23 3.93 -9.18
N ASP A 171 -1.31 4.00 -10.13
CA ASP A 171 0.12 4.07 -9.83
C ASP A 171 0.78 5.11 -10.72
N LEU A 172 0.77 6.35 -10.25
CA LEU A 172 1.21 7.49 -11.04
C LEU A 172 2.45 8.13 -10.43
N PHE A 173 3.56 8.12 -11.17
CA PHE A 173 4.71 8.95 -10.84
C PHE A 173 4.33 10.44 -10.80
N ILE A 174 4.53 11.08 -9.65
CA ILE A 174 4.22 12.49 -9.43
C ILE A 174 5.46 13.36 -9.55
N VAL A 175 6.50 13.02 -8.79
CA VAL A 175 7.70 13.85 -8.67
C VAL A 175 8.89 13.03 -8.19
N ARG A 176 10.09 13.47 -8.55
CA ARG A 176 11.33 12.99 -7.95
C ARG A 176 11.80 13.98 -6.88
N SER A 177 11.94 13.51 -5.64
CA SER A 177 12.48 14.29 -4.53
C SER A 177 13.88 13.79 -4.17
N GLY A 178 14.90 14.39 -4.77
CA GLY A 178 16.29 13.94 -4.62
C GLY A 178 16.52 12.54 -5.21
N LEU A 179 16.84 11.58 -4.36
CA LEU A 179 17.03 10.17 -4.75
C LEU A 179 15.72 9.36 -4.75
N LEU A 180 14.63 9.90 -4.19
CA LEU A 180 13.35 9.23 -4.10
C LEU A 180 12.45 9.58 -5.29
N ASN A 181 11.80 8.57 -5.84
CA ASN A 181 10.66 8.74 -6.74
C ASN A 181 9.37 8.67 -5.91
N VAL A 182 8.48 9.64 -6.10
CA VAL A 182 7.21 9.72 -5.37
C VAL A 182 6.08 9.37 -6.33
N TYR A 183 5.30 8.38 -5.93
CA TYR A 183 4.16 7.86 -6.68
C TYR A 183 2.87 8.14 -5.92
N LEU A 184 1.81 8.43 -6.67
CA LEU A 184 0.45 8.39 -6.18
C LEU A 184 -0.05 6.95 -6.40
N ARG A 185 -0.19 6.22 -5.30
CA ARG A 185 -0.69 4.84 -5.31
C ARG A 185 -2.17 4.81 -4.89
N GLY A 186 -2.97 3.99 -5.56
CA GLY A 186 -4.30 3.58 -5.13
C GLY A 186 -4.18 2.74 -3.85
N ASN A 187 -5.28 2.64 -3.12
CA ASN A 187 -5.25 2.03 -1.78
C ASN A 187 -6.32 0.94 -1.66
N LYS A 188 -6.19 -0.12 -2.46
CA LYS A 188 -7.10 -1.28 -2.44
C LYS A 188 -6.95 -2.13 -1.17
N ASP A 189 -5.72 -2.44 -0.77
CA ASP A 189 -5.41 -3.41 0.29
C ASP A 189 -4.99 -2.74 1.62
N GLY A 190 -4.89 -1.41 1.62
CA GLY A 190 -4.39 -0.63 2.74
C GLY A 190 -2.93 -0.25 2.53
N THR A 191 -2.41 0.57 3.43
CA THR A 191 -0.97 0.85 3.49
C THR A 191 -0.51 0.68 4.93
N PRO A 192 -0.05 -0.53 5.30
CA PRO A 192 0.53 -0.74 6.61
C PRO A 192 1.86 0.02 6.72
N TYR A 193 2.09 0.66 7.85
CA TYR A 193 3.39 1.25 8.11
C TYR A 193 4.39 0.15 8.46
N CYS A 194 5.59 0.25 7.90
CA CYS A 194 6.71 -0.54 8.37
C CYS A 194 7.08 -0.16 9.79
N ARG A 195 7.17 -1.16 10.68
CA ARG A 195 7.39 -0.96 12.12
C ARG A 195 8.58 -1.74 12.63
N VAL A 196 9.21 -1.21 13.66
CA VAL A 196 10.28 -1.90 14.37
C VAL A 196 9.76 -3.21 14.96
N GLY A 197 10.48 -4.30 14.72
CA GLY A 197 10.16 -5.65 15.20
C GLY A 197 9.12 -6.38 14.35
N MET A 198 8.70 -5.82 13.22
CA MET A 198 7.77 -6.45 12.26
C MET A 198 8.45 -6.69 10.91
N SER A 199 7.87 -7.62 10.14
CA SER A 199 8.26 -7.85 8.76
C SER A 199 7.88 -6.67 7.88
N CYS A 200 8.73 -6.32 6.94
CA CYS A 200 8.54 -5.19 6.02
C CYS A 200 9.53 -5.34 4.86
N PHE A 201 9.14 -4.96 3.63
CA PHE A 201 9.98 -4.99 2.42
C PHE A 201 10.82 -6.27 2.28
N GLY A 202 10.15 -7.44 2.25
CA GLY A 202 10.82 -8.75 2.14
C GLY A 202 11.63 -9.22 3.36
N SER A 203 11.90 -8.37 4.35
CA SER A 203 12.62 -8.77 5.57
C SER A 203 11.69 -9.35 6.62
N GLU A 204 12.04 -10.50 7.21
CA GLU A 204 11.28 -11.14 8.28
C GLU A 204 11.17 -10.24 9.53
N VAL A 205 12.23 -9.49 9.87
CA VAL A 205 12.26 -8.61 11.06
C VAL A 205 13.14 -7.39 10.83
N TYR A 206 12.53 -6.20 10.75
CA TYR A 206 13.28 -4.94 10.84
C TYR A 206 13.60 -4.59 12.28
N SER A 207 14.87 -4.73 12.68
CA SER A 207 15.33 -4.40 14.03
C SER A 207 16.02 -3.04 14.09
N VAL A 208 16.06 -2.47 15.29
CA VAL A 208 16.82 -1.25 15.59
C VAL A 208 17.88 -1.61 16.61
N VAL A 209 19.06 -1.05 16.44
CA VAL A 209 20.16 -1.21 17.38
C VAL A 209 20.61 0.15 17.86
N GLU A 210 20.85 0.26 19.16
CA GLU A 210 21.46 1.43 19.77
C GLU A 210 22.82 1.72 19.12
N PRO A 211 23.11 2.97 18.73
CA PRO A 211 24.41 3.31 18.20
C PRO A 211 25.47 3.14 19.28
N GLY A 212 26.52 2.40 18.96
CA GLY A 212 27.57 2.09 19.91
C GLY A 212 28.77 1.44 19.26
N PHE A 213 29.75 1.12 20.07
CA PHE A 213 30.94 0.40 19.65
C PHE A 213 31.38 -0.56 20.74
N TYR A 214 32.00 -1.66 20.34
CA TYR A 214 32.59 -2.61 21.27
C TYR A 214 33.98 -2.13 21.68
N SER A 215 34.32 -2.36 22.96
CA SER A 215 35.63 -2.03 23.54
C SER A 215 36.81 -2.68 22.81
N GLU A 216 36.57 -3.85 22.22
CA GLU A 216 37.53 -4.68 21.50
C GLU A 216 36.81 -5.51 20.42
N PHE A 217 37.55 -6.37 19.71
CA PHE A 217 36.97 -7.29 18.74
C PHE A 217 35.94 -8.21 19.42
N TYR A 218 34.82 -8.49 18.75
CA TYR A 218 33.71 -9.27 19.32
C TYR A 218 34.20 -10.58 19.98
N THR A 219 34.09 -10.63 21.30
CA THR A 219 34.36 -11.78 22.18
C THR A 219 33.27 -11.83 23.26
N GLU A 220 33.08 -12.97 23.94
CA GLU A 220 32.04 -13.11 24.99
C GLU A 220 32.20 -12.09 26.14
N ASP A 221 33.41 -11.58 26.38
CA ASP A 221 33.72 -10.59 27.42
C ASP A 221 33.67 -9.13 26.93
N SER A 222 33.36 -8.90 25.66
CA SER A 222 33.40 -7.55 25.07
C SER A 222 32.30 -6.65 25.63
N ILE A 223 32.69 -5.47 26.12
CA ILE A 223 31.76 -4.46 26.63
C ILE A 223 31.26 -3.60 25.45
N PHE A 224 29.94 -3.48 25.30
CA PHE A 224 29.30 -2.56 24.37
C PHE A 224 29.16 -1.17 25.01
N TYR A 225 29.74 -0.15 24.39
CA TYR A 225 29.55 1.24 24.79
C TYR A 225 28.49 1.88 23.90
N THR A 226 27.37 2.25 24.51
CA THR A 226 26.35 3.08 23.86
C THR A 226 26.87 4.51 23.69
N MET A 227 26.64 5.06 22.51
CA MET A 227 26.88 6.48 22.25
C MET A 227 25.73 7.31 22.82
N GLY A 228 25.97 8.61 22.98
CA GLY A 228 24.95 9.59 23.36
C GLY A 228 24.88 10.73 22.36
N THR A 229 23.90 11.61 22.52
CA THR A 229 23.86 12.88 21.76
C THR A 229 24.73 13.93 22.44
N HIS A 230 25.06 15.01 21.72
CA HIS A 230 25.90 16.10 22.27
C HIS A 230 25.31 16.73 23.54
N GLY A 231 23.98 16.74 23.69
CA GLY A 231 23.28 17.31 24.86
C GLY A 231 22.83 16.28 25.91
N ASN A 232 22.91 14.99 25.60
CA ASN A 232 22.48 13.93 26.51
C ASN A 232 23.26 12.64 26.22
N SER A 233 24.22 12.32 27.10
CA SER A 233 25.09 11.14 26.99
C SER A 233 24.35 9.81 27.13
N THR A 234 23.18 9.81 27.76
CA THR A 234 22.38 8.59 28.03
C THR A 234 21.13 8.51 27.15
N TYR A 235 21.03 9.35 26.11
CA TYR A 235 19.84 9.40 25.25
C TYR A 235 19.45 8.05 24.62
N PHE A 236 20.44 7.23 24.26
CA PHE A 236 20.21 5.93 23.66
C PHE A 236 20.02 4.80 24.68
N GLU A 237 20.05 5.08 25.99
CA GLU A 237 19.61 4.08 26.98
C GLU A 237 18.13 3.73 26.73
N ASP A 238 17.84 2.43 26.76
CA ASP A 238 16.53 1.83 26.49
C ASP A 238 15.90 2.27 25.16
N TYR A 239 16.71 2.63 24.16
CA TYR A 239 16.22 3.12 22.88
C TYR A 239 15.44 2.04 22.13
N ASN A 240 15.96 0.81 22.14
CA ASN A 240 15.34 -0.32 21.48
C ASN A 240 13.92 -0.59 22.02
N GLU A 241 13.73 -0.51 23.34
CA GLU A 241 12.42 -0.65 23.97
C GLU A 241 11.50 0.53 23.62
N ARG A 242 12.05 1.74 23.59
CA ARG A 242 11.31 2.98 23.32
C ARG A 242 10.75 3.07 21.91
N VAL A 243 11.48 2.55 20.91
CA VAL A 243 11.03 2.57 19.50
C VAL A 243 10.41 1.26 19.04
N ASN A 244 10.25 0.27 19.93
CA ASN A 244 9.65 -1.00 19.56
C ASN A 244 8.21 -0.81 19.06
N GLY A 245 7.88 -1.36 17.88
CA GLY A 245 6.59 -1.15 17.20
C GLY A 245 6.39 0.23 16.56
N ALA A 246 7.37 1.14 16.67
CA ALA A 246 7.28 2.46 16.08
C ALA A 246 7.33 2.40 14.55
N PRO A 247 6.56 3.24 13.84
CA PRO A 247 6.64 3.33 12.40
C PRO A 247 7.98 3.95 11.96
N TYR A 248 8.50 3.47 10.84
CA TYR A 248 9.66 4.02 10.15
C TYR A 248 9.27 5.20 9.27
N PHE A 249 10.16 6.19 9.14
CA PHE A 249 9.98 7.32 8.23
C PHE A 249 11.31 7.82 7.65
N PHE A 250 11.22 8.45 6.48
CA PHE A 250 12.34 9.18 5.90
C PHE A 250 12.41 10.60 6.45
N LYS A 251 13.55 10.98 7.00
CA LYS A 251 13.81 12.35 7.42
C LYS A 251 14.12 13.22 6.21
N THR A 252 13.29 14.22 5.96
CA THR A 252 13.51 15.22 4.90
C THR A 252 13.75 16.60 5.51
N ASN A 253 14.49 17.45 4.81
CA ASN A 253 14.59 18.87 5.13
C ASN A 253 13.39 19.63 4.56
N VAL A 254 13.26 20.91 4.92
CA VAL A 254 12.17 21.78 4.42
C VAL A 254 12.18 21.91 2.88
N ALA A 255 13.33 21.71 2.24
CA ALA A 255 13.49 21.72 0.78
C ALA A 255 13.21 20.35 0.11
N GLY A 256 12.78 19.34 0.88
CA GLY A 256 12.45 18.00 0.40
C GLY A 256 13.64 17.06 0.17
N SER A 257 14.87 17.50 0.45
CA SER A 257 16.05 16.63 0.40
C SER A 257 16.12 15.71 1.61
N LEU A 258 16.52 14.46 1.41
CA LEU A 258 16.77 13.50 2.48
C LEU A 258 17.88 14.00 3.43
N LEU A 259 17.61 14.00 4.72
CA LEU A 259 18.56 14.27 5.80
C LEU A 259 19.30 13.01 6.24
N SER A 260 18.64 11.85 6.07
CA SER A 260 19.19 10.52 6.31
C SER A 260 18.93 9.69 5.07
N GLY A 261 19.92 8.91 4.62
CA GLY A 261 19.73 7.93 3.55
C GLY A 261 18.82 6.78 3.98
N ASP A 262 18.77 6.52 5.29
CA ASP A 262 18.03 5.41 5.87
C ASP A 262 16.73 5.87 6.53
N MET A 263 15.77 4.94 6.59
CA MET A 263 14.57 5.09 7.40
C MET A 263 14.93 5.14 8.88
N THR A 264 14.36 6.10 9.61
CA THR A 264 14.51 6.19 11.07
C THR A 264 13.20 5.78 11.73
N PRO A 265 13.22 4.97 12.81
CA PRO A 265 12.02 4.73 13.59
C PRO A 265 11.58 6.00 14.31
N LEU A 266 10.27 6.13 14.54
CA LEU A 266 9.72 7.26 15.27
C LEU A 266 10.04 7.18 16.76
N ASP A 267 10.98 8.02 17.21
CA ASP A 267 11.29 8.19 18.63
C ASP A 267 10.41 9.27 19.26
N THR A 268 9.56 8.86 20.21
CA THR A 268 8.64 9.70 20.97
C THR A 268 9.35 10.77 21.81
N SER A 269 10.64 10.63 22.11
CA SER A 269 11.41 11.63 22.83
C SER A 269 11.86 12.83 21.98
N LEU A 270 11.85 12.69 20.65
CA LEU A 270 12.30 13.72 19.71
C LEU A 270 11.20 14.23 18.77
N TYR A 271 10.26 13.36 18.39
CA TYR A 271 9.32 13.64 17.31
C TYR A 271 7.88 13.75 17.81
N VAL A 272 7.16 14.71 17.23
CA VAL A 272 5.72 14.89 17.36
C VAL A 272 5.19 15.01 15.93
N ILE A 273 4.08 14.33 15.63
CA ILE A 273 3.53 14.31 14.28
C ILE A 273 2.37 15.29 14.17
N PHE A 274 2.45 16.17 13.17
CA PHE A 274 1.34 17.02 12.78
C PHE A 274 0.91 16.67 11.35
N VAL A 275 -0.33 16.22 11.20
CA VAL A 275 -0.95 15.93 9.90
C VAL A 275 -1.85 17.11 9.52
N PRO A 276 -1.43 17.97 8.56
CA PRO A 276 -2.25 19.09 8.14
C PRO A 276 -3.47 18.59 7.35
N VAL A 277 -4.61 19.26 7.52
CA VAL A 277 -5.83 19.02 6.74
C VAL A 277 -6.08 20.25 5.86
N LEU A 278 -6.39 20.04 4.57
CA LEU A 278 -6.56 21.12 3.58
C LEU A 278 -7.57 22.19 4.02
N ASN A 279 -8.63 21.79 4.73
CA ASN A 279 -9.70 22.67 5.20
C ASN A 279 -9.96 22.48 6.71
N GLY A 280 -8.92 22.50 7.56
CA GLY A 280 -9.07 22.39 9.01
C GLY A 280 -7.78 22.63 9.79
N ASP A 281 -7.85 22.55 11.12
CA ASP A 281 -6.73 22.84 12.04
C ASP A 281 -5.66 21.72 12.11
N GLY A 282 -5.72 20.74 11.21
CA GLY A 282 -4.85 19.56 11.23
C GLY A 282 -5.07 18.66 12.46
N VAL A 283 -4.29 17.59 12.55
CA VAL A 283 -4.27 16.66 13.69
C VAL A 283 -2.85 16.59 14.24
N LEU A 284 -2.70 16.94 15.52
CA LEU A 284 -1.43 16.80 16.24
C LEU A 284 -1.49 15.53 17.09
N TYR A 285 -0.59 14.59 16.84
CA TYR A 285 -0.44 13.39 17.63
C TYR A 285 0.57 13.64 18.74
N THR A 286 0.20 13.32 19.99
CA THR A 286 1.17 13.28 21.09
C THR A 286 2.24 12.22 20.82
N PRO A 287 3.39 12.26 21.51
CA PRO A 287 4.41 11.23 21.36
C PRO A 287 3.88 9.80 21.54
N THR A 288 3.02 9.57 22.54
CA THR A 288 2.43 8.25 22.81
C THR A 288 1.40 7.81 21.75
N GLU A 289 0.76 8.76 21.07
CA GLU A 289 -0.12 8.45 19.94
C GLU A 289 0.68 8.23 18.65
N SER A 290 1.80 8.93 18.49
CA SER A 290 2.65 8.87 17.30
C SER A 290 3.29 7.50 17.09
N ILE A 291 3.65 6.79 18.18
CA ILE A 291 4.15 5.41 18.09
C ILE A 291 3.07 4.41 17.66
N ASN A 292 1.81 4.69 18.00
CA ASN A 292 0.64 3.86 17.71
C ASN A 292 -0.20 4.42 16.56
N LEU A 293 0.42 5.15 15.63
CA LEU A 293 -0.29 5.62 14.44
C LEU A 293 -0.98 4.44 13.77
N PRO A 294 -2.29 4.50 13.50
CA PRO A 294 -2.96 3.42 12.80
C PRO A 294 -2.47 3.34 11.36
N ASP A 295 -2.46 2.13 10.81
CA ASP A 295 -2.21 1.93 9.39
C ASP A 295 -3.31 2.59 8.54
N VAL A 296 -3.01 2.87 7.28
CA VAL A 296 -4.01 3.43 6.38
C VAL A 296 -4.92 2.30 5.92
N ASP A 297 -6.16 2.32 6.41
CA ASP A 297 -7.16 1.32 6.01
C ASP A 297 -7.39 1.34 4.49
N PRO A 298 -7.68 0.19 3.87
CA PRO A 298 -8.06 0.13 2.46
C PRO A 298 -9.31 0.97 2.15
N ILE A 299 -9.35 1.52 0.93
CA ILE A 299 -10.52 2.25 0.44
C ILE A 299 -11.67 1.26 0.26
N LYS A 300 -12.78 1.56 0.91
CA LYS A 300 -14.00 0.75 0.92
C LYS A 300 -15.17 1.52 0.34
N THR A 301 -16.26 0.81 0.10
CA THR A 301 -17.52 1.37 -0.37
C THR A 301 -18.09 2.39 0.61
N GLU A 302 -18.34 3.61 0.11
CA GLU A 302 -18.93 4.67 0.91
C GLU A 302 -20.42 4.44 1.11
N LYS A 303 -20.89 4.66 2.35
CA LYS A 303 -22.29 4.45 2.73
C LYS A 303 -23.00 5.79 2.84
N ILE A 304 -24.06 5.96 2.06
CA ILE A 304 -24.90 7.16 2.05
C ILE A 304 -26.25 6.81 2.66
N GLN A 305 -26.71 7.61 3.62
CA GLN A 305 -28.01 7.45 4.26
C GLN A 305 -28.81 8.74 4.13
N THR A 306 -30.06 8.62 3.72
CA THR A 306 -30.98 9.75 3.59
C THR A 306 -32.28 9.46 4.34
N LEU A 307 -32.79 10.51 4.99
CA LEU A 307 -34.10 10.56 5.60
C LEU A 307 -34.74 11.89 5.17
N GLU A 308 -35.79 11.81 4.37
CA GLU A 308 -36.48 12.95 3.74
C GLU A 308 -37.98 12.91 4.00
#